data_AF-A0A661TQV4-F1
#
_entry.id   AF-A0A661TQV4-F1
#
_cell.length_a   1.000
_cell.length_b   1.000
_cell.length_c   1.000
_cell.angle_alpha   90.00
_cell.angle_beta   90.00
_cell.angle_gamma   90.00
#
_symmetry.space_group_name_H-M   'P 1'
#
loop_
_entity.id
_entity.type
_entity.pdbx_description
1 polymer ?
#
loop_
_entity_poly.entity_id
_entity_poly.type
_entity_poly.pdbx_seq_one_letter_code
_entity_poly.pdbx_strand_id
1 'polypeptide(L)' 'MARIDPLTGQVVGCVDLKSILSPKNDSETFDVLNGIAYDTKNDRLFLTGKFWPKLFEIELMEQGTAESKEKTKL' A
#
# COMPACT_ATOMS: atom_id res chain seq x y z
N MET A 1 -1.56 6.25 0.41
CA MET A 1 -2.85 5.71 0.91
C MET A 1 -2.91 5.91 2.42
N ALA A 2 -4.08 6.21 2.99
CA ALA A 2 -4.26 6.37 4.44
C ALA A 2 -5.26 5.35 4.97
N ARG A 3 -5.00 4.78 6.14
CA ARG A 3 -5.96 3.99 6.92
C ARG A 3 -6.59 4.91 7.93
N ILE A 4 -7.92 5.00 7.91
CA ILE A 4 -8.69 5.94 8.73
C ILE A 4 -9.60 5.13 9.65
N ASP A 5 -9.60 5.49 10.93
CA ASP A 5 -10.60 4.98 11.86
C ASP A 5 -11.98 5.57 11.49
N PRO A 6 -12.97 4.75 11.11
CA PRO A 6 -14.27 5.25 10.68
C PRO A 6 -15.08 5.91 11.80
N LEU A 7 -14.78 5.64 13.08
CA LEU A 7 -15.49 6.21 14.23
C LEU A 7 -15.00 7.62 14.56
N THR A 8 -13.69 7.84 14.45
CA THR A 8 -13.06 9.10 14.89
C THR A 8 -12.59 9.98 13.74
N GLY A 9 -12.46 9.43 12.54
CA GLY A 9 -11.88 10.12 11.38
C GLY A 9 -10.36 10.28 11.47
N GLN A 10 -9.71 9.73 12.50
CA GLN A 10 -8.26 9.83 12.67
C GLN A 10 -7.54 8.92 11.69
N VAL A 11 -6.45 9.43 11.12
CA VAL A 11 -5.53 8.62 10.31
C VAL A 11 -4.69 7.75 11.25
N VAL A 12 -4.87 6.43 11.16
CA VAL A 12 -4.19 5.42 11.99
C VAL A 12 -3.00 4.79 11.28
N GLY A 13 -2.72 5.20 10.04
CA GLY A 13 -1.57 4.74 9.28
C GLY A 13 -1.53 5.30 7.87
N CYS A 14 -0.33 5.38 7.32
CA CYS A 14 -0.08 5.80 5.93
C CYS A 14 0.77 4.75 5.23
N VAL A 15 0.39 4.43 3.99
CA VAL A 15 1.10 3.51 3.12
C VAL A 15 1.60 4.29 1.91
N ASP A 16 2.91 4.26 1.71
CA ASP A 16 3.55 4.81 0.51
C ASP A 16 3.44 3.81 -0.64
N LEU A 17 2.87 4.25 -1.76
CA LEU A 17 2.61 3.43 -2.96
C LEU A 17 3.36 3.95 -4.18
N LYS A 18 4.32 4.87 -4.02
CA LYS A 18 5.05 5.49 -5.14
C LYS A 18 5.81 4.50 -6.01
N SER A 19 6.19 3.33 -5.49
CA SER A 19 6.96 2.32 -6.22
C SER A 19 6.13 1.30 -7.00
N ILE A 20 4.79 1.35 -6.90
CA ILE A 20 3.92 0.31 -7.50
C ILE A 20 3.89 0.38 -9.03
N LEU A 21 4.11 1.57 -9.60
CA LEU A 21 4.34 1.76 -11.03
C LEU A 21 5.82 2.06 -11.25
N SER A 22 6.49 1.27 -12.09
CA SER A 22 7.84 1.62 -12.54
C SER A 22 7.78 2.87 -13.44
N PRO A 23 8.75 3.80 -13.37
CA PRO A 23 8.77 5.03 -14.18
C PRO A 23 8.83 4.76 -15.70
N LYS A 24 9.17 3.55 -16.13
CA LYS A 24 9.06 3.14 -17.55
C LYS A 24 7.61 3.04 -18.06
N ASN A 25 6.64 3.02 -17.15
CA ASN A 25 5.22 3.02 -17.48
C ASN A 25 4.68 4.44 -17.66
N ASP A 26 5.49 5.50 -17.57
CA ASP A 26 5.08 6.89 -17.80
C ASP A 26 4.81 7.19 -19.29
N SER A 27 4.05 6.32 -19.98
CA SER A 27 3.25 6.78 -21.10
C SER A 27 2.27 7.82 -20.55
N GLU A 28 2.16 8.97 -21.21
CA GLU A 28 1.30 10.11 -20.85
C GLU A 28 -0.20 9.77 -20.59
N THR A 29 -0.59 8.51 -20.79
CA THR A 29 -1.93 7.96 -20.56
C THR A 29 -2.25 7.54 -19.13
N PHE A 30 -1.28 7.30 -18.23
CA PHE A 30 -1.59 6.90 -16.85
C PHE A 30 -1.77 8.11 -15.95
N ASP A 31 -2.95 8.22 -15.34
CA ASP A 31 -3.35 9.45 -14.65
C ASP A 31 -3.04 9.35 -13.14
N VAL A 32 -3.91 8.69 -12.36
CA VAL A 32 -3.80 8.64 -10.89
C VAL A 32 -4.30 7.32 -10.31
N LEU A 33 -3.82 6.96 -9.11
CA LEU A 33 -4.38 5.88 -8.29
C LEU A 33 -5.78 6.27 -7.82
N ASN A 34 -6.79 5.46 -8.17
CA ASN A 34 -8.19 5.74 -7.82
C ASN A 34 -8.97 4.49 -7.38
N GLY A 35 -8.45 3.28 -7.61
CA GLY A 35 -9.14 2.04 -7.27
C GLY A 35 -8.49 1.33 -6.09
N ILE A 36 -9.27 1.12 -5.03
CA ILE A 36 -8.90 0.31 -3.86
C ILE A 36 -10.05 -0.65 -3.59
N ALA A 37 -9.77 -1.95 -3.50
CA ALA A 37 -10.77 -2.97 -3.18
C ALA A 37 -10.20 -3.98 -2.21
N TYR A 38 -10.95 -4.32 -1.16
CA TYR A 38 -10.57 -5.34 -0.19
C TYR A 38 -11.53 -6.52 -0.28
N ASP A 39 -10.98 -7.72 -0.47
CA ASP A 39 -11.70 -8.99 -0.43
C ASP A 39 -11.57 -9.58 0.98
N THR A 40 -12.62 -9.43 1.78
CA THR A 40 -12.68 -9.92 3.16
C THR A 40 -12.67 -11.44 3.27
N LYS A 41 -13.05 -12.16 2.21
CA LYS A 41 -13.14 -13.63 2.25
C LYS A 41 -11.78 -14.29 2.13
N ASN A 42 -10.91 -13.70 1.31
CA ASN A 42 -9.57 -14.24 1.03
C ASN A 42 -8.44 -13.38 1.61
N ASP A 43 -8.78 -12.29 2.31
CA ASP A 43 -7.84 -11.32 2.89
C ASP A 43 -6.89 -10.69 1.84
N ARG A 44 -7.46 -10.24 0.72
CA ARG A 44 -6.70 -9.70 -0.42
C ARG A 44 -7.01 -8.22 -0.63
N LEU A 45 -5.96 -7.40 -0.80
CA LEU A 45 -6.09 -5.99 -1.11
C LEU A 45 -5.65 -5.72 -2.55
N PHE A 46 -6.53 -5.09 -3.33
CA PHE A 46 -6.27 -4.75 -4.72
C PHE A 46 -6.18 -3.24 -4.93
N LEU A 47 -5.25 -2.85 -5.79
CA LEU A 47 -4.99 -1.47 -6.19
C LEU A 47 -4.97 -1.32 -7.71
N THR A 48 -5.58 -0.25 -8.19
CA THR A 48 -5.51 0.18 -9.59
C THR A 48 -5.63 1.70 -9.70
N GLY A 49 -5.55 2.20 -10.92
CA GLY A 49 -5.65 3.61 -11.23
C GLY A 49 -6.32 3.86 -12.56
N LYS A 50 -6.59 5.14 -12.81
CA LYS A 50 -7.21 5.59 -14.05
C LYS A 50 -6.27 5.30 -15.22
N PHE A 51 -6.78 4.52 -16.18
CA PHE A 51 -6.09 4.00 -17.37
C PHE A 51 -4.92 3.06 -17.09
N TRP A 52 -4.77 2.54 -15.87
CA TRP A 52 -3.72 1.56 -15.61
C TRP A 52 -3.99 0.27 -16.39
N PRO A 53 -2.99 -0.31 -17.07
CA PRO A 53 -3.15 -1.54 -17.83
C PRO A 53 -3.13 -2.79 -16.94
N LYS A 54 -2.92 -2.59 -15.63
CA LYS A 54 -2.68 -3.63 -14.63
C LYS A 54 -3.50 -3.36 -13.37
N LEU A 55 -3.96 -4.46 -12.76
CA LEU A 55 -4.47 -4.52 -11.40
C LEU A 55 -3.39 -5.15 -10.53
N PHE A 56 -3.10 -4.56 -9.38
CA PHE A 56 -2.15 -5.09 -8.43
C PHE A 56 -2.88 -5.68 -7.24
N GLU A 57 -2.46 -6.84 -6.80
CA GLU A 57 -2.72 -7.33 -5.46
C GLU A 57 -1.51 -6.97 -4.59
N ILE A 58 -1.76 -6.46 -3.39
CA ILE A 58 -0.71 -6.05 -2.45
C ILE A 58 -0.96 -6.64 -1.07
N GLU A 59 0.13 -6.84 -0.34
CA GLU A 59 0.13 -7.19 1.07
C GLU A 59 0.69 -6.01 1.88
N LEU A 60 0.04 -5.69 2.99
CA LEU A 60 0.49 -4.62 3.88
C LEU A 60 1.40 -5.21 4.95
N MET A 61 2.68 -4.87 4.88
CA MET A 61 3.65 -5.24 5.91
C MET A 61 3.63 -4.19 7.02
N GLU A 62 3.46 -4.63 8.27
CA GLU A 62 3.70 -3.74 9.40
C GLU A 62 5.18 -3.32 9.41
N GLN A 63 5.42 -2.02 9.58
CA GLN A 63 6.75 -1.53 9.93
C GLN A 63 7.01 -2.03 11.35
N GLY A 64 7.61 -3.22 11.47
CA GLY A 64 8.01 -3.76 12.76
C GLY A 64 8.81 -2.72 13.51
N THR A 65 8.45 -2.44 14.76
CA THR A 65 9.27 -1.63 15.66
C THR A 65 10.68 -2.22 15.59
N ALA A 66 11.66 -1.42 15.17
CA ALA A 66 13.05 -1.84 15.17
C ALA A 66 13.51 -2.04 16.61
N GLU A 67 13.20 -3.19 17.20
CA GLU A 67 13.93 -3.70 18.35
C GLU A 67 15.28 -4.17 17.84
N SER A 68 16.27 -3.30 18.00
CA SER A 68 17.69 -3.65 17.90
C SER A 68 17.99 -4.81 18.84
N LYS A 69 17.97 -6.04 18.33
CA LYS A 69 18.61 -7.18 18.99
C LYS A 69 20.12 -6.98 18.92
N GLU A 70 20.64 -6.20 19.86
CA GLU A 70 22.06 -6.18 20.18
C GLU A 70 22.42 -7.57 20.71
N LYS A 71 23.10 -8.37 19.90
CA LYS A 71 23.69 -9.63 20.33
C LYS A 71 24.88 -9.32 21.24
N THR A 72 24.67 -9.25 22.55
CA THR A 72 25.75 -9.45 23.51
C THR A 72 26.19 -10.91 23.41
N LYS A 73 27.32 -11.13 22.74
CA LYS A 73 28.06 -12.37 22.72
C LYS A 73 28.85 -12.45 24.03
N LEU A 74 28.54 -13.43 24.88
CA LEU A 74 29.46 -13.97 25.88
C LEU A 74 29.81 -15.39 25.46
#